data_AF-A0A2S2PFS3-F1
#
_entry.id   AF-A0A2S2PFS3-F1
#
_cell.length_a   1.000
_cell.length_b   1.000
_cell.length_c   1.000
_cell.angle_alpha   90.00
_cell.angle_beta   90.00
_cell.angle_gamma   90.00
#
_symmetry.space_group_name_H-M   'P 1'
#
loop_
_entity.id
_entity.type
_entity.pdbx_description
1 polymer ?
#
loop_
_entity_poly.entity_id
_entity_poly.type
_entity_poly.pdbx_seq_one_letter_code
_entity_poly.pdbx_strand_id
1 'polypeptide(L)'
;VDMGSGADFDSDNVDHATSALVFLIVAVNGNWKLPLGYFLVKGLNSSELASLVKKCLELLHDTGVIVNSMTFDGAHTNLSMCTKLGANLNINNPQFFFPHPVSKEPVFLFYDPCHMIKLIRNTLGDKKLLIGANNEEIKWDHIKNLYNKEKKEGLKAATKLTRKHIYYYNEKMNVKLASQVLSSSVSCALTFCETLDSEFTNVKPTAEFCMIMNNAFDILNCRTKYSKSPFNLALSPSTFDKYLDFTNRFEKYVHSLMLSSGQKVIESLR
;
A
#
# COMPACT_ATOMS: atom_id res chain seq x y z
N VAL A 1 -10.07 28.14 8.51
CA VAL A 1 -9.43 27.63 7.28
C VAL A 1 -10.27 28.12 6.12
N ASP A 2 -9.77 29.10 5.37
CA ASP A 2 -10.48 29.56 4.17
C ASP A 2 -10.31 28.51 3.06
N MET A 3 -11.42 27.92 2.63
CA MET A 3 -11.48 26.95 1.53
C MET A 3 -12.00 27.61 0.24
N GLY A 4 -11.85 28.92 0.10
CA GLY A 4 -12.40 29.72 -0.99
C GLY A 4 -13.81 30.23 -0.71
N SER A 5 -14.18 30.42 0.56
CA SER A 5 -15.51 30.90 0.95
C SER A 5 -15.64 32.43 0.90
N GLY A 6 -14.54 33.15 0.65
CA GLY A 6 -14.53 34.62 0.65
C GLY A 6 -14.89 35.22 2.02
N ALA A 7 -14.63 34.47 3.10
CA ALA A 7 -14.91 34.93 4.45
C ALA A 7 -13.74 35.81 4.92
N ASP A 8 -14.00 37.10 5.12
CA ASP A 8 -13.06 38.03 5.75
C ASP A 8 -12.91 37.65 7.22
N PHE A 9 -11.81 36.94 7.52
CA PHE A 9 -11.38 36.72 8.90
C PHE A 9 -10.56 37.93 9.34
N ASP A 10 -11.26 38.99 9.73
CA ASP A 10 -10.70 40.26 10.20
C ASP A 10 -10.13 40.12 11.64
N SER A 11 -9.25 39.15 11.84
CA SER A 11 -8.62 38.87 13.13
C SER A 11 -7.19 38.38 12.94
N ASP A 12 -6.24 38.98 13.66
CA ASP A 12 -4.81 38.57 13.73
C ASP A 12 -4.58 37.13 14.26
N ASN A 13 -5.65 36.36 14.49
CA ASN A 13 -5.67 34.98 14.98
C ASN A 13 -6.11 33.97 13.91
N VAL A 14 -5.68 34.16 12.65
CA VAL A 14 -5.92 33.15 11.61
C VAL A 14 -5.05 31.93 11.87
N ASP A 15 -5.69 30.80 12.10
CA ASP A 15 -5.02 29.51 12.28
C ASP A 15 -4.13 29.17 11.08
N HIS A 16 -2.82 29.08 11.31
CA HIS A 16 -1.85 28.75 10.27
C HIS A 16 -2.07 27.33 9.72
N ALA A 17 -2.01 27.18 8.40
CA ALA A 17 -2.04 25.89 7.75
C ALA A 17 -0.80 25.05 8.10
N THR A 18 -1.00 23.75 8.34
CA THR A 18 0.07 22.79 8.65
C THR A 18 0.32 21.82 7.49
N SER A 19 -0.56 21.81 6.49
CA SER A 19 -0.49 20.91 5.34
C SER A 19 -1.16 21.53 4.11
N ALA A 20 -0.84 20.99 2.94
CA ALA A 20 -1.52 21.30 1.68
C ALA A 20 -2.18 20.04 1.14
N LEU A 21 -3.51 20.06 1.02
CA LEU A 21 -4.25 19.03 0.29
C LEU A 21 -4.16 19.34 -1.20
N VAL A 22 -3.80 18.34 -2.01
CA VAL A 22 -3.69 18.49 -3.47
C VAL A 22 -4.50 17.39 -4.15
N PHE A 23 -5.38 17.78 -5.06
CA PHE A 23 -6.05 16.84 -5.97
C PHE A 23 -5.29 16.78 -7.29
N LEU A 24 -4.93 15.57 -7.71
CA LEU A 24 -4.20 15.31 -8.94
C LEU A 24 -5.01 14.34 -9.80
N ILE A 25 -5.24 14.69 -11.06
CA ILE A 25 -5.75 13.76 -12.07
C ILE A 25 -4.57 13.13 -12.80
N VAL A 26 -4.67 11.82 -13.06
CA VAL A 26 -3.63 11.04 -13.77
C VAL A 26 -4.31 10.26 -14.88
N ALA A 27 -3.77 10.37 -16.09
CA ALA A 27 -4.30 9.64 -17.24
C ALA A 27 -3.98 8.15 -17.13
N VAL A 28 -4.97 7.30 -17.39
CA VAL A 28 -4.79 5.84 -17.50
C VAL A 28 -4.31 5.45 -18.91
N ASN A 29 -4.87 6.10 -19.94
CA ASN A 29 -4.61 5.85 -21.36
C ASN A 29 -3.63 6.87 -21.99
N GLY A 30 -2.85 7.58 -21.16
CA GLY A 30 -1.90 8.60 -21.60
C GLY A 30 -0.78 8.80 -20.59
N ASN A 31 0.19 9.65 -20.93
CA ASN A 31 1.32 9.96 -20.05
C ASN A 31 1.27 11.42 -19.58
N TRP A 32 0.22 11.77 -18.85
CA TRP A 32 0.08 13.09 -18.26
C TRP A 32 -0.60 13.02 -16.89
N LYS A 33 -0.30 14.05 -16.09
CA LYS A 33 -0.89 14.29 -14.78
C LYS A 33 -1.07 15.79 -14.62
N LEU A 34 -2.16 16.21 -13.98
CA LEU A 34 -2.50 17.61 -13.82
C LEU A 34 -3.01 17.88 -12.40
N PRO A 35 -2.50 18.90 -11.68
CA PRO A 35 -3.11 19.33 -10.43
C PRO A 35 -4.46 19.99 -10.74
N LEU A 36 -5.53 19.51 -10.11
CA LEU A 36 -6.87 20.09 -10.24
C LEU A 36 -7.06 21.29 -9.31
N GLY A 37 -6.42 21.24 -8.14
CA GLY A 37 -6.51 22.29 -7.14
C GLY A 37 -5.75 21.89 -5.87
N TYR A 38 -5.51 22.88 -5.02
CA TYR A 38 -4.92 22.70 -3.71
C TYR A 38 -5.61 23.55 -2.65
N PHE A 39 -5.56 23.08 -1.40
CA PHE A 39 -6.15 23.75 -0.25
C PHE A 39 -5.13 23.75 0.89
N LEU A 40 -4.83 24.92 1.44
CA LEU A 40 -3.96 25.05 2.62
C LEU A 40 -4.79 24.84 3.87
N VAL A 41 -4.52 23.75 4.60
CA VAL A 41 -5.38 23.31 5.70
C VAL A 41 -4.56 22.98 6.94
N LYS A 42 -5.09 23.36 8.11
CA LYS A 42 -4.60 22.89 9.41
C LYS A 42 -5.12 21.48 9.74
N GLY A 43 -6.32 21.17 9.24
CA GLY A 43 -6.99 19.89 9.29
C GLY A 43 -8.27 19.95 8.46
N LEU A 44 -8.71 18.80 7.95
CA LEU A 44 -9.98 18.63 7.25
C LEU A 44 -10.73 17.48 7.87
N ASN A 45 -12.03 17.69 8.13
CA ASN A 45 -12.88 16.57 8.50
C ASN A 45 -13.30 15.77 7.26
N SER A 46 -13.76 14.54 7.46
CA SER A 46 -14.08 13.64 6.35
C SER A 46 -15.29 14.09 5.52
N SER A 47 -16.19 14.93 6.06
CA SER A 47 -17.32 15.50 5.32
C SER A 47 -16.88 16.60 4.36
N GLU A 48 -15.99 17.47 4.82
CA GLU A 48 -15.40 18.54 3.99
C GLU A 48 -14.60 17.92 2.85
N LEU A 49 -13.74 16.94 3.16
CA LEU A 49 -12.96 16.24 2.15
C LEU A 49 -13.84 15.53 1.11
N ALA A 50 -14.91 14.85 1.55
CA ALA A 50 -15.87 14.23 0.64
C ALA A 50 -16.57 15.25 -0.26
N SER A 51 -16.87 16.45 0.25
CA SER A 51 -17.48 17.53 -0.52
C SER A 51 -16.52 18.07 -1.58
N LEU A 52 -15.23 18.23 -1.23
CA LEU A 52 -14.19 18.63 -2.19
C LEU A 52 -14.00 17.58 -3.30
N VAL A 53 -14.00 16.29 -2.95
CA VAL A 53 -13.93 15.20 -3.95
C VAL A 53 -15.13 15.24 -4.88
N LYS A 54 -16.36 15.36 -4.34
CA LYS A 54 -17.57 15.49 -5.18
C LYS A 54 -17.47 16.66 -6.14
N LYS A 55 -17.01 17.82 -5.65
CA LYS A 55 -16.86 19.00 -6.49
C LYS A 55 -15.81 18.81 -7.59
N CYS A 56 -14.68 18.16 -7.29
CA CYS A 56 -13.68 17.82 -8.29
C CYS A 56 -14.26 16.90 -9.39
N LEU A 57 -15.05 15.91 -9.01
CA LEU A 57 -15.69 14.98 -9.94
C LEU A 57 -16.73 15.67 -10.83
N GLU A 58 -17.56 16.54 -10.26
CA GLU A 58 -18.51 17.37 -11.01
C GLU A 58 -17.81 18.23 -12.06
N LEU A 59 -16.77 18.98 -11.66
CA LEU A 59 -16.03 19.85 -12.59
C LEU A 59 -15.30 19.05 -13.69
N LEU A 60 -14.77 17.87 -13.36
CA LEU A 60 -14.16 17.00 -14.37
C LEU A 60 -15.19 16.45 -15.35
N HIS A 61 -16.38 16.10 -14.87
CA HIS A 61 -17.44 15.58 -15.71
C HIS A 61 -17.85 16.58 -16.80
N ASP A 62 -17.92 17.87 -16.48
CA ASP A 62 -18.24 18.94 -17.44
C ASP A 62 -17.22 19.05 -18.59
N THR A 63 -15.98 18.57 -18.37
CA THR A 63 -14.92 18.55 -19.41
C THR A 63 -14.99 17.31 -20.32
N GLY A 64 -15.85 16.34 -20.01
CA GLY A 64 -15.91 15.05 -20.69
C GLY A 64 -14.87 14.02 -20.22
N VAL A 65 -14.07 14.34 -19.20
CA VAL A 65 -13.15 13.38 -18.58
C VAL A 65 -13.92 12.31 -17.81
N ILE A 66 -13.58 11.05 -18.03
CA ILE A 66 -14.14 9.91 -17.31
C ILE A 66 -13.19 9.54 -16.17
N VAL A 67 -13.66 9.64 -14.94
CA VAL A 67 -12.90 9.26 -13.74
C VAL A 67 -13.25 7.82 -13.36
N ASN A 68 -12.36 6.87 -13.65
CA ASN A 68 -12.59 5.46 -13.34
C ASN A 68 -12.26 5.09 -11.89
N SER A 69 -11.31 5.78 -11.26
CA SER A 69 -10.84 5.41 -9.93
C SER A 69 -10.28 6.57 -9.12
N MET A 70 -10.21 6.37 -7.81
CA MET A 70 -9.57 7.26 -6.85
C MET A 70 -8.55 6.48 -6.03
N THR A 71 -7.32 6.97 -5.98
CA THR A 71 -6.24 6.41 -5.15
C THR A 71 -5.95 7.33 -3.97
N PHE A 72 -5.83 6.76 -2.78
CA PHE A 72 -5.61 7.51 -1.55
C PHE A 72 -4.72 6.74 -0.57
N ASP A 73 -4.19 7.46 0.41
CA ASP A 73 -3.34 6.89 1.45
C ASP A 73 -4.18 6.15 2.52
N GLY A 74 -3.54 5.53 3.51
CA GLY A 74 -4.24 4.77 4.53
C GLY A 74 -4.86 5.62 5.65
N ALA A 75 -4.90 6.95 5.62
CA ALA A 75 -5.33 7.74 6.77
C ALA A 75 -6.81 7.51 7.14
N HIS A 76 -7.13 7.55 8.45
CA HIS A 76 -8.50 7.34 8.94
C HIS A 76 -9.51 8.33 8.33
N THR A 77 -9.11 9.59 8.15
CA THR A 77 -9.94 10.61 7.49
C THR A 77 -10.31 10.22 6.05
N ASN A 78 -9.38 9.60 5.31
CA ASN A 78 -9.62 9.18 3.93
C ASN A 78 -10.55 7.96 3.86
N LEU A 79 -10.44 7.02 4.81
CA LEU A 79 -11.40 5.92 4.95
C LEU A 79 -12.82 6.44 5.21
N SER A 80 -12.94 7.35 6.18
CA SER A 80 -14.24 7.95 6.53
C SER A 80 -14.83 8.77 5.39
N MET A 81 -13.99 9.46 4.61
CA MET A 81 -14.40 10.14 3.38
C MET A 81 -15.00 9.15 2.38
N CYS A 82 -14.33 8.02 2.11
CA CYS A 82 -14.84 7.00 1.19
C CYS A 82 -16.22 6.48 1.62
N THR A 83 -16.40 6.22 2.91
CA THR A 83 -17.71 5.82 3.45
C THR A 83 -18.78 6.90 3.27
N LYS A 84 -18.43 8.17 3.46
CA LYS A 84 -19.34 9.31 3.22
C LYS A 84 -19.67 9.52 1.73
N LEU A 85 -18.80 9.07 0.84
CA LEU A 85 -19.06 9.07 -0.61
C LEU A 85 -20.00 7.93 -1.03
N GLY A 86 -20.18 6.91 -0.19
CA GLY A 86 -21.08 5.79 -0.43
C GLY A 86 -20.39 4.43 -0.56
N ALA A 87 -19.09 4.33 -0.30
CA ALA A 87 -18.37 3.06 -0.32
C ALA A 87 -18.51 2.28 1.00
N ASN A 88 -18.38 0.97 0.94
CA ASN A 88 -18.30 0.10 2.11
C ASN A 88 -16.91 -0.55 2.17
N LEU A 89 -16.10 -0.15 3.15
CA LEU A 89 -14.74 -0.70 3.32
C LEU A 89 -14.69 -1.86 4.32
N ASN A 90 -15.84 -2.36 4.77
CA ASN A 90 -15.92 -3.52 5.63
C ASN A 90 -15.51 -4.77 4.85
N ILE A 91 -14.47 -5.46 5.33
CA ILE A 91 -13.88 -6.64 4.70
C ILE A 91 -14.90 -7.78 4.53
N ASN A 92 -15.93 -7.88 5.39
CA ASN A 92 -16.93 -8.95 5.31
C ASN A 92 -17.99 -8.72 4.22
N ASN A 93 -18.18 -7.47 3.79
CA ASN A 93 -19.11 -7.12 2.72
C ASN A 93 -18.62 -5.86 2.00
N PRO A 94 -17.51 -5.95 1.26
CA PRO A 94 -16.86 -4.78 0.73
C PRO A 94 -17.57 -4.26 -0.53
N GLN A 95 -17.66 -2.95 -0.62
CA GLN A 95 -18.01 -2.19 -1.80
C GLN A 95 -16.90 -1.16 -2.03
N PHE A 96 -15.86 -1.56 -2.78
CA PHE A 96 -14.68 -0.73 -3.10
C PHE A 96 -14.95 0.25 -4.24
N PHE A 97 -16.12 0.87 -4.26
CA PHE A 97 -16.47 1.94 -5.18
C PHE A 97 -17.56 2.82 -4.56
N PHE A 98 -17.75 4.00 -5.12
CA PHE A 98 -18.93 4.83 -4.87
C PHE A 98 -19.48 5.36 -6.20
N PRO A 99 -20.79 5.67 -6.29
CA PRO A 99 -21.37 6.20 -7.52
C PRO A 99 -20.90 7.64 -7.76
N HIS A 100 -20.44 7.92 -8.98
CA HIS A 100 -20.07 9.27 -9.41
C HIS A 100 -21.23 10.26 -9.17
N PRO A 101 -20.98 11.48 -8.65
CA PRO A 101 -22.06 12.40 -8.24
C PRO A 101 -23.01 12.77 -9.39
N VAL A 102 -22.50 12.89 -10.62
CA VAL A 102 -23.28 13.22 -11.82
C VAL A 102 -23.71 11.97 -12.60
N SER A 103 -22.79 11.31 -13.30
CA SER A 103 -23.08 10.15 -14.17
C SER A 103 -23.57 8.88 -13.47
N LYS A 104 -23.41 8.76 -12.15
CA LYS A 104 -23.70 7.55 -11.34
C LYS A 104 -22.85 6.32 -11.66
N GLU A 105 -21.97 6.39 -12.65
CA GLU A 105 -20.98 5.35 -12.94
C GLU A 105 -20.07 5.09 -11.72
N PRO A 106 -19.57 3.85 -11.52
CA PRO A 106 -18.74 3.52 -10.37
C PRO A 106 -17.36 4.18 -10.45
N VAL A 107 -16.96 4.84 -9.36
CA VAL A 107 -15.58 5.29 -9.13
C VAL A 107 -14.91 4.30 -8.18
N PHE A 108 -13.99 3.49 -8.70
CA PHE A 108 -13.31 2.45 -7.93
C PHE A 108 -12.27 3.01 -6.96
N LEU A 109 -12.15 2.40 -5.79
CA LEU A 109 -11.27 2.84 -4.72
C LEU A 109 -10.00 1.99 -4.66
N PHE A 110 -8.85 2.64 -4.60
CA PHE A 110 -7.56 1.98 -4.40
C PHE A 110 -6.77 2.62 -3.26
N TYR A 111 -6.22 1.79 -2.39
CA TYR A 111 -5.14 2.24 -1.52
C TYR A 111 -3.86 2.41 -2.32
N ASP A 112 -3.05 3.41 -1.97
CA ASP A 112 -1.71 3.55 -2.52
C ASP A 112 -0.84 2.31 -2.17
N PRO A 113 -0.44 1.49 -3.17
CA PRO A 113 0.38 0.31 -2.95
C PRO A 113 1.72 0.62 -2.29
N CYS A 114 2.31 1.79 -2.60
CA CYS A 114 3.57 2.24 -2.02
C CYS A 114 3.44 2.48 -0.52
N HIS A 115 2.31 3.04 -0.09
CA HIS A 115 2.02 3.15 1.33
C HIS A 115 1.75 1.79 1.96
N MET A 116 1.00 0.90 1.29
CA MET A 116 0.63 -0.40 1.85
C MET A 116 1.87 -1.29 2.11
N ILE A 117 2.80 -1.39 1.15
CA ILE A 117 4.03 -2.19 1.35
C ILE A 117 4.89 -1.67 2.52
N LYS A 118 4.89 -0.35 2.71
CA LYS A 118 5.55 0.29 3.86
C LYS A 118 4.89 -0.10 5.18
N LEU A 119 3.55 -0.11 5.24
CA LEU A 119 2.83 -0.55 6.43
C LEU A 119 3.10 -2.03 6.72
N ILE A 120 3.07 -2.89 5.71
CA ILE A 120 3.37 -4.32 5.86
C ILE A 120 4.78 -4.54 6.44
N ARG A 121 5.79 -3.86 5.90
CA ARG A 121 7.17 -3.90 6.45
C ARG A 121 7.20 -3.43 7.89
N ASN A 122 6.56 -2.29 8.19
CA ASN A 122 6.55 -1.74 9.54
C ASN A 122 5.84 -2.69 10.52
N THR A 123 4.73 -3.33 10.13
CA THR A 123 4.01 -4.31 10.97
C THR A 123 4.90 -5.50 11.31
N LEU A 124 5.51 -6.14 10.30
CA LEU A 124 6.43 -7.27 10.56
C LEU A 124 7.62 -6.82 11.41
N GLY A 125 8.18 -5.65 11.10
CA GLY A 125 9.32 -5.11 11.82
C GLY A 125 8.99 -4.69 13.26
N ASP A 126 7.79 -4.18 13.56
CA ASP A 126 7.42 -3.69 14.89
C ASP A 126 6.93 -4.84 15.76
N LYS A 127 6.12 -5.75 15.18
CA LYS A 127 5.59 -6.93 15.88
C LYS A 127 6.61 -8.06 16.00
N LYS A 128 7.65 -8.06 15.16
CA LYS A 128 8.77 -9.04 15.08
C LYS A 128 8.36 -10.46 14.66
N LEU A 129 7.15 -10.88 15.01
CA LEU A 129 6.59 -12.19 14.73
C LEU A 129 5.15 -12.02 14.24
N LEU A 130 4.87 -12.61 13.08
CA LEU A 130 3.52 -12.89 12.60
C LEU A 130 3.35 -14.41 12.53
N ILE A 131 2.13 -14.87 12.71
CA ILE A 131 1.78 -16.29 12.62
C ILE A 131 0.94 -16.50 11.36
N GLY A 132 1.40 -17.37 10.46
CA GLY A 132 0.69 -17.78 9.27
C GLY A 132 -0.33 -18.87 9.56
N ALA A 133 -0.95 -19.39 8.49
CA ALA A 133 -1.74 -20.60 8.59
C ALA A 133 -0.90 -21.75 9.19
N ASN A 134 -1.54 -22.67 9.91
CA ASN A 134 -0.87 -23.83 10.53
C ASN A 134 0.22 -23.48 11.57
N ASN A 135 0.14 -22.32 12.22
CA ASN A 135 1.07 -21.88 13.26
C ASN A 135 2.51 -21.66 12.74
N GLU A 136 2.66 -21.33 11.46
CA GLU A 136 3.94 -21.03 10.83
C GLU A 136 4.48 -19.65 11.26
N GLU A 137 5.74 -19.59 11.69
CA GLU A 137 6.32 -18.36 12.23
C GLU A 137 7.02 -17.51 11.17
N ILE A 138 6.53 -16.28 10.98
CA ILE A 138 7.11 -15.28 10.09
C ILE A 138 7.89 -14.27 10.95
N LYS A 139 9.23 -14.34 10.90
CA LYS A 139 10.10 -13.62 11.83
C LYS A 139 10.91 -12.52 11.14
N TRP A 140 10.89 -11.33 11.71
CA TRP A 140 11.80 -10.24 11.33
C TRP A 140 13.28 -10.65 11.49
N ASP A 141 13.57 -11.48 12.48
CA ASP A 141 14.94 -11.93 12.76
C ASP A 141 15.54 -12.79 11.64
N HIS A 142 14.73 -13.52 10.86
CA HIS A 142 15.25 -14.23 9.67
C HIS A 142 15.89 -13.24 8.67
N ILE A 143 15.25 -12.10 8.42
CA ILE A 143 15.74 -11.05 7.52
C ILE A 143 16.99 -10.38 8.10
N LYS A 144 17.00 -10.15 9.42
CA LYS A 144 18.17 -9.59 10.12
C LYS A 144 19.36 -10.54 10.10
N ASN A 145 19.14 -11.83 10.29
CA ASN A 145 20.16 -12.87 10.24
C ASN A 145 20.74 -13.00 8.83
N LEU A 146 19.90 -12.94 7.80
CA LEU A 146 20.34 -12.89 6.41
C LEU A 146 21.28 -11.71 6.16
N TYR A 147 20.90 -10.50 6.59
CA TYR A 147 21.77 -9.33 6.47
C TYR A 147 23.11 -9.50 7.22
N ASN A 148 23.09 -10.05 8.43
CA ASN A 148 24.30 -10.26 9.22
C ASN A 148 25.23 -11.30 8.57
N LYS A 149 24.66 -12.38 8.02
CA LYS A 149 25.38 -13.41 7.27
C LYS A 149 26.05 -12.81 6.03
N GLU A 150 25.31 -12.13 5.17
CA GLU A 150 25.86 -11.49 3.97
C GLU A 150 26.95 -10.45 4.33
N LYS A 151 26.76 -9.70 5.42
CA LYS A 151 27.75 -8.75 5.91
C LYS A 151 29.03 -9.45 6.40
N LYS A 152 28.91 -10.58 7.10
CA LYS A 152 30.03 -11.37 7.62
C LYS A 152 30.83 -12.00 6.48
N GLU A 153 30.16 -12.60 5.50
CA GLU A 153 30.81 -13.26 4.36
C GLU A 153 31.36 -12.26 3.33
N GLY A 154 30.86 -11.02 3.32
CA GLY A 154 31.22 -10.01 2.31
C GLY A 154 30.59 -10.25 0.93
N LEU A 155 29.70 -11.26 0.82
CA LEU A 155 29.00 -11.65 -0.40
C LEU A 155 27.49 -11.58 -0.19
N LYS A 156 26.75 -11.22 -1.24
CA LYS A 156 25.28 -11.13 -1.22
C LYS A 156 24.64 -12.17 -2.12
N ALA A 157 23.55 -12.77 -1.66
CA ALA A 157 22.68 -13.65 -2.45
C ALA A 157 21.69 -12.82 -3.28
N ALA A 158 22.22 -11.87 -4.06
CA ALA A 158 21.49 -10.89 -4.86
C ALA A 158 20.56 -9.92 -4.08
N THR A 159 20.55 -9.96 -2.74
CA THR A 159 19.73 -9.03 -1.96
C THR A 159 20.29 -7.60 -2.01
N LYS A 160 19.41 -6.63 -1.72
CA LYS A 160 19.79 -5.22 -1.56
C LYS A 160 19.87 -4.80 -0.10
N LEU A 161 19.83 -5.75 0.84
CA LEU A 161 19.76 -5.46 2.27
C LEU A 161 20.98 -4.66 2.72
N THR A 162 20.71 -3.68 3.60
CA THR A 162 21.71 -2.82 4.24
C THR A 162 21.26 -2.53 5.66
N ARG A 163 22.13 -1.92 6.47
CA ARG A 163 21.78 -1.46 7.83
C ARG A 163 20.47 -0.66 7.88
N LYS A 164 20.21 0.19 6.88
CA LYS A 164 18.99 1.01 6.79
C LYS A 164 17.72 0.19 6.61
N HIS A 165 17.80 -0.99 6.00
CA HIS A 165 16.66 -1.90 5.85
C HIS A 165 16.29 -2.54 7.19
N ILE A 166 17.29 -2.98 7.96
CA ILE A 166 17.09 -3.70 9.22
C ILE A 166 16.70 -2.75 10.35
N TYR A 167 17.37 -1.59 10.44
CA TYR A 167 17.11 -0.58 11.46
C TYR A 167 16.24 0.54 10.89
N TYR A 168 15.04 0.16 10.42
CA TYR A 168 14.20 1.03 9.62
C TYR A 168 13.46 2.12 10.40
N TYR A 169 13.61 2.25 11.73
CA TYR A 169 12.87 3.25 12.52
C TYR A 169 13.06 4.69 12.00
N ASN A 170 14.28 5.03 11.56
CA ASN A 170 14.57 6.34 10.94
C ASN A 170 14.19 6.40 9.45
N GLU A 171 13.84 5.26 8.86
CA GLU A 171 13.51 5.09 7.45
C GLU A 171 12.08 4.51 7.30
N LYS A 172 11.22 4.79 8.28
CA LYS A 172 9.84 4.27 8.35
C LYS A 172 9.03 4.66 7.12
N MET A 173 9.32 5.82 6.55
CA MET A 173 8.64 6.38 5.38
C MET A 173 9.26 5.98 4.04
N ASN A 174 10.39 5.26 4.03
CA ASN A 174 11.14 4.96 2.82
C ASN A 174 10.60 3.71 2.10
N VAL A 175 9.73 3.92 1.11
CA VAL A 175 9.08 2.86 0.32
C VAL A 175 10.09 1.99 -0.43
N LYS A 176 11.20 2.57 -0.92
CA LYS A 176 12.25 1.82 -1.62
C LYS A 176 12.87 0.76 -0.71
N LEU A 177 13.14 1.10 0.55
CA LEU A 177 13.68 0.13 1.50
C LEU A 177 12.63 -0.92 1.88
N ALA A 178 11.37 -0.54 2.05
CA ALA A 178 10.30 -1.49 2.35
C ALA A 178 10.11 -2.54 1.25
N SER A 179 10.03 -2.12 -0.01
CA SER A 179 9.94 -3.02 -1.16
C SER A 179 11.18 -3.89 -1.36
N GLN A 180 12.38 -3.40 -1.03
CA GLN A 180 13.60 -4.20 -1.08
C GLN A 180 13.67 -5.27 0.02
N VAL A 181 13.13 -4.99 1.21
CA VAL A 181 12.97 -6.00 2.28
C VAL A 181 11.98 -7.09 1.85
N LEU A 182 10.81 -6.70 1.34
CA LEU A 182 9.74 -7.63 0.95
C LEU A 182 9.85 -7.99 -0.54
N SER A 183 11.02 -8.51 -0.94
CA SER A 183 11.34 -8.81 -2.34
C SER A 183 11.52 -10.30 -2.61
N SER A 184 11.35 -10.69 -3.87
CA SER A 184 11.68 -12.02 -4.36
C SER A 184 13.15 -12.40 -4.11
N SER A 185 14.08 -11.43 -4.19
CA SER A 185 15.49 -11.66 -3.89
C SER A 185 15.75 -12.07 -2.43
N VAL A 186 15.05 -11.44 -1.47
CA VAL A 186 15.15 -11.81 -0.04
C VAL A 186 14.52 -13.19 0.19
N SER A 187 13.38 -13.47 -0.45
CA SER A 187 12.76 -14.79 -0.41
C SER A 187 13.71 -15.90 -0.89
N CYS A 188 14.28 -15.76 -2.09
CA CYS A 188 15.22 -16.73 -2.64
C CYS A 188 16.48 -16.86 -1.79
N ALA A 189 17.00 -15.77 -1.25
CA ALA A 189 18.18 -15.78 -0.38
C ALA A 189 17.94 -16.53 0.93
N LEU A 190 16.78 -16.35 1.58
CA LEU A 190 16.41 -17.12 2.78
C LEU A 190 16.36 -18.62 2.48
N THR A 191 15.65 -19.01 1.42
CA THR A 191 15.55 -20.43 1.01
C THR A 191 16.92 -21.00 0.64
N PHE A 192 17.78 -20.23 -0.02
CA PHE A 192 19.13 -20.65 -0.35
C PHE A 192 19.99 -20.85 0.90
N CYS A 193 19.96 -19.91 1.86
CA CYS A 193 20.70 -20.03 3.11
C CYS A 193 20.27 -21.24 3.95
N GLU A 194 18.99 -21.61 3.96
CA GLU A 194 18.49 -22.83 4.61
C GLU A 194 19.20 -24.10 4.09
N THR A 195 19.60 -24.13 2.81
CA THR A 195 20.30 -25.28 2.22
C THR A 195 21.79 -25.34 2.57
N LEU A 196 22.38 -24.22 3.01
CA LEU A 196 23.83 -24.08 3.21
C LEU A 196 24.24 -23.94 4.67
N ASP A 197 23.36 -23.39 5.51
CA ASP A 197 23.69 -22.97 6.86
C ASP A 197 22.61 -23.42 7.84
N SER A 198 22.99 -24.28 8.78
CA SER A 198 22.10 -24.82 9.81
C SER A 198 21.55 -23.74 10.76
N GLU A 199 22.10 -22.53 10.77
CA GLU A 199 21.54 -21.40 11.52
C GLU A 199 20.22 -20.89 10.91
N PHE A 200 19.96 -21.16 9.63
CA PHE A 200 18.74 -20.75 8.91
C PHE A 200 17.66 -21.83 8.98
N THR A 201 17.11 -22.03 10.18
CA THR A 201 15.99 -22.97 10.41
C THR A 201 14.64 -22.30 10.26
N ASN A 202 13.65 -23.04 9.74
CA ASN A 202 12.25 -22.61 9.66
C ASN A 202 12.04 -21.25 8.97
N VAL A 203 12.86 -20.93 7.97
CA VAL A 203 12.80 -19.64 7.26
C VAL A 203 11.77 -19.61 6.14
N LYS A 204 11.28 -20.78 5.70
CA LYS A 204 10.32 -20.92 4.59
C LYS A 204 9.07 -20.04 4.73
N PRO A 205 8.39 -19.95 5.89
CA PRO A 205 7.22 -19.07 6.01
C PRO A 205 7.57 -17.59 5.80
N THR A 206 8.76 -17.16 6.25
CA THR A 206 9.22 -15.78 6.04
C THR A 206 9.62 -15.53 4.58
N ALA A 207 10.24 -16.52 3.93
CA ALA A 207 10.55 -16.46 2.52
C ALA A 207 9.27 -16.39 1.67
N GLU A 208 8.26 -17.20 1.98
CA GLU A 208 6.95 -17.17 1.32
C GLU A 208 6.24 -15.83 1.53
N PHE A 209 6.22 -15.32 2.76
CA PHE A 209 5.69 -13.99 3.06
C PHE A 209 6.34 -12.91 2.18
N CYS A 210 7.66 -12.89 2.07
CA CYS A 210 8.37 -11.93 1.21
C CYS A 210 7.98 -12.09 -0.27
N MET A 211 7.83 -13.32 -0.75
CA MET A 211 7.45 -13.60 -2.15
C MET A 211 6.01 -13.16 -2.46
N ILE A 212 5.07 -13.49 -1.57
CA ILE A 212 3.65 -13.12 -1.72
C ILE A 212 3.51 -11.60 -1.73
N MET A 213 4.16 -10.89 -0.81
CA MET A 213 4.12 -9.43 -0.76
C MET A 213 4.81 -8.78 -1.97
N ASN A 214 5.92 -9.34 -2.44
CA ASN A 214 6.58 -8.90 -3.67
C ASN A 214 5.63 -8.97 -4.86
N ASN A 215 5.00 -10.13 -5.06
CA ASN A 215 4.14 -10.37 -6.22
C ASN A 215 2.90 -9.48 -6.20
N ALA A 216 2.29 -9.27 -5.03
CA ALA A 216 1.17 -8.34 -4.89
C ALA A 216 1.56 -6.90 -5.22
N PHE A 217 2.73 -6.45 -4.74
CA PHE A 217 3.23 -5.11 -5.03
C PHE A 217 3.61 -4.94 -6.51
N ASP A 218 4.21 -5.96 -7.14
CA ASP A 218 4.58 -5.97 -8.56
C ASP A 218 3.34 -5.84 -9.47
N ILE A 219 2.23 -6.53 -9.15
CA ILE A 219 0.98 -6.43 -9.90
C ILE A 219 0.44 -4.99 -9.87
N LEU A 220 0.48 -4.36 -8.68
CA LEU A 220 -0.08 -3.02 -8.45
C LEU A 220 0.84 -1.88 -8.89
N ASN A 221 2.12 -2.15 -9.18
CA ASN A 221 3.11 -1.14 -9.56
C ASN A 221 3.79 -1.45 -10.92
N CYS A 222 3.11 -2.22 -11.77
CA CYS A 222 3.60 -2.55 -13.10
C CYS A 222 3.68 -1.31 -14.00
N ARG A 223 4.80 -1.17 -14.72
CA ARG A 223 5.05 -0.07 -15.68
C ARG A 223 5.60 -0.53 -17.02
N THR A 224 5.66 -1.85 -17.25
CA THR A 224 6.32 -2.43 -18.42
C THR A 224 5.45 -3.47 -19.10
N LYS A 225 5.53 -3.52 -20.44
CA LYS A 225 4.96 -4.62 -21.23
C LYS A 225 5.88 -5.85 -21.24
N TYR A 226 7.16 -5.65 -20.95
CA TYR A 226 8.18 -6.69 -21.00
C TYR A 226 8.82 -6.80 -19.62
N SER A 227 8.43 -7.85 -18.89
CA SER A 227 9.03 -8.20 -17.61
C SER A 227 9.41 -9.65 -17.60
N LYS A 228 10.56 -9.94 -16.98
CA LYS A 228 10.96 -11.31 -16.66
C LYS A 228 10.20 -11.83 -15.43
N SER A 229 9.68 -10.93 -14.59
CA SER A 229 8.85 -11.30 -13.44
C SER A 229 7.41 -11.56 -13.90
N PRO A 230 6.86 -12.75 -13.63
CA PRO A 230 5.51 -13.13 -14.07
C PRO A 230 4.38 -12.26 -13.50
N PHE A 231 4.64 -11.53 -12.42
CA PHE A 231 3.67 -10.69 -11.71
C PHE A 231 3.87 -9.18 -11.95
N ASN A 232 4.86 -8.81 -12.77
CA ASN A 232 5.14 -7.42 -13.15
C ASN A 232 4.89 -7.20 -14.64
N LEU A 233 3.86 -7.85 -15.17
CA LEU A 233 3.34 -7.65 -16.52
C LEU A 233 2.04 -6.84 -16.44
N ALA A 234 1.72 -6.08 -17.48
CA ALA A 234 0.48 -5.33 -17.53
C ALA A 234 -0.74 -6.27 -17.44
N LEU A 235 -1.84 -5.78 -16.86
CA LEU A 235 -3.12 -6.49 -16.88
C LEU A 235 -3.61 -6.59 -18.33
N SER A 236 -3.86 -7.80 -18.78
CA SER A 236 -4.27 -8.14 -20.15
C SER A 236 -5.08 -9.43 -20.12
N PRO A 237 -5.80 -9.79 -21.20
CA PRO A 237 -6.48 -11.08 -21.27
C PRO A 237 -5.56 -12.27 -20.96
N SER A 238 -4.29 -12.21 -21.37
CA SER A 238 -3.31 -13.28 -21.14
C SER A 238 -2.80 -13.39 -19.68
N THR A 239 -2.90 -12.31 -18.91
CA THR A 239 -2.42 -12.25 -17.51
C THR A 239 -3.55 -12.28 -16.49
N PHE A 240 -4.80 -12.05 -16.94
CA PHE A 240 -5.96 -11.87 -16.07
C PHE A 240 -6.20 -13.07 -15.16
N ASP A 241 -6.34 -14.28 -15.71
CA ASP A 241 -6.65 -15.48 -14.91
C ASP A 241 -5.56 -15.75 -13.87
N LYS A 242 -4.30 -15.57 -14.26
CA LYS A 242 -3.15 -15.72 -13.36
C LYS A 242 -3.19 -14.72 -12.21
N TYR A 243 -3.54 -13.46 -12.48
CA TYR A 243 -3.62 -12.43 -11.46
C TYR A 243 -4.85 -12.60 -10.58
N LEU A 244 -5.96 -13.09 -11.14
CA LEU A 244 -7.16 -13.45 -10.39
C LEU A 244 -6.86 -14.61 -9.41
N ASP A 245 -6.22 -15.67 -9.89
CA ASP A 245 -5.80 -16.81 -9.07
C ASP A 245 -4.81 -16.40 -7.98
N PHE A 246 -3.85 -15.53 -8.30
CA PHE A 246 -2.96 -14.96 -7.30
C PHE A 246 -3.71 -14.11 -6.28
N THR A 247 -4.62 -13.24 -6.71
CA THR A 247 -5.38 -12.36 -5.82
C THR A 247 -6.25 -13.17 -4.85
N ASN A 248 -6.91 -14.22 -5.32
CA ASN A 248 -7.69 -15.14 -4.48
C ASN A 248 -6.82 -15.84 -3.43
N ARG A 249 -5.60 -16.23 -3.78
CA ARG A 249 -4.64 -16.83 -2.84
C ARG A 249 -4.08 -15.80 -1.86
N PHE A 250 -3.75 -14.61 -2.35
CA PHE A 250 -3.24 -13.50 -1.57
C PHE A 250 -4.24 -13.08 -0.49
N GLU A 251 -5.52 -12.93 -0.85
CA GLU A 251 -6.60 -12.59 0.09
C GLU A 251 -6.70 -13.64 1.21
N LYS A 252 -6.81 -14.92 0.84
CA LYS A 252 -6.84 -16.03 1.82
C LYS A 252 -5.61 -16.02 2.73
N TYR A 253 -4.43 -15.80 2.15
CA TYR A 253 -3.18 -15.73 2.91
C TYR A 253 -3.21 -14.58 3.92
N VAL A 254 -3.53 -13.35 3.50
CA VAL A 254 -3.59 -12.18 4.38
C VAL A 254 -4.63 -12.33 5.49
N HIS A 255 -5.80 -12.91 5.17
CA HIS A 255 -6.86 -13.18 6.16
C HIS A 255 -6.46 -14.23 7.21
N SER A 256 -5.50 -15.10 6.88
CA SER A 256 -4.99 -16.12 7.80
C SER A 256 -3.95 -15.59 8.78
N LEU A 257 -3.34 -14.42 8.52
CA LEU A 257 -2.26 -13.88 9.33
C LEU A 257 -2.77 -13.46 10.72
N MET A 258 -2.04 -13.86 11.75
CA MET A 258 -2.28 -13.52 13.15
C MET A 258 -1.07 -12.83 13.78
N LEU A 259 -1.34 -12.01 14.80
CA LEU A 259 -0.33 -11.51 15.72
C LEU A 259 0.05 -12.63 16.71
N SER A 260 1.18 -12.46 17.40
CA SER A 260 1.60 -13.39 18.47
C SER A 260 0.61 -13.50 19.62
N SER A 261 -0.33 -12.54 19.76
CA SER A 261 -1.45 -12.60 20.70
C SER A 261 -2.58 -13.55 20.27
N GLY A 262 -2.53 -14.11 19.07
CA GLY A 262 -3.62 -14.90 18.47
C GLY A 262 -4.70 -14.06 17.78
N GLN A 263 -4.64 -12.73 17.86
CA GLN A 263 -5.55 -11.85 17.13
C GLN A 263 -5.23 -11.84 15.63
N LYS A 264 -6.25 -11.96 14.77
CA LYS A 264 -6.05 -11.79 13.32
C LYS A 264 -5.56 -10.39 12.99
N VAL A 265 -4.61 -10.28 12.07
CA VAL A 265 -4.06 -8.98 11.63
C VAL A 265 -5.17 -8.11 11.03
N ILE A 266 -6.10 -8.69 10.28
CA ILE A 266 -7.23 -7.97 9.66
C ILE A 266 -8.24 -7.41 10.68
N GLU A 267 -8.25 -7.93 11.91
CA GLU A 267 -9.10 -7.47 13.01
C GLU A 267 -8.32 -6.59 14.01
N SER A 268 -7.01 -6.42 13.79
CA SER A 268 -6.19 -5.58 14.65
C SER A 268 -6.57 -4.11 14.48
N LEU A 269 -6.88 -3.47 15.61
CA LEU A 269 -7.07 -2.02 15.63
C LEU A 269 -5.76 -1.34 15.24
N ARG A 270 -5.89 -0.26 14.47
CA ARG A 270 -4.76 0.53 13.99
C ARG A 270 -4.11 1.35 15.08
#